data_AF-A0A7X1GN78-F1
#
_entry.id   AF-A0A7X1GN78-F1
#
_cell.length_a   1.000
_cell.length_b   1.000
_cell.length_c   1.000
_cell.angle_alpha   90.00
_cell.angle_beta   90.00
_cell.angle_gamma   90.00
#
_symmetry.space_group_name_H-M   'P 1'
#
loop_
_entity.id
_entity.type
_entity.pdbx_description
1 polymer ?
#
loop_
_entity_poly.entity_id
_entity_poly.type
_entity_poly.pdbx_seq_one_letter_code
_entity_poly.pdbx_strand_id
1 'polypeptide(L)'
;MGASVIGIDIDPIPVLQAKASLTQSSLKHKKDIFSWFFKALKDKLAPLYKTFCPICNLESEIQFTLYGPRKRCSCREVIFVDSLLLRQANHHDVNICSTCHEVYTGKTHSCRKQANTPLILKGTRCCEKCGSGFADILDEPFSKRYIPLVIVGSCTEHGTFFKSADNDDLAVITQALSQTKHILGWSLQNSAGQ
;
A
#
# COMPACT_ATOMS: atom_id res chain seq x y z
N MET A 1 1.92 -27.94 -41.47
CA MET A 1 1.01 -27.70 -40.33
C MET A 1 1.22 -26.26 -39.88
N GLY A 2 0.34 -25.34 -40.28
CA GLY A 2 0.46 -23.91 -39.96
C GLY A 2 -0.45 -23.57 -38.77
N ALA A 3 0.14 -23.05 -37.70
CA ALA A 3 -0.62 -22.58 -36.54
C ALA A 3 -1.30 -21.24 -36.88
N SER A 4 -2.63 -21.20 -36.73
CA SER A 4 -3.40 -19.97 -36.84
C SER A 4 -3.27 -19.21 -35.51
N VAL A 5 -2.40 -18.21 -35.47
CA VAL A 5 -2.31 -17.29 -34.33
C VAL A 5 -3.31 -16.17 -34.57
N ILE A 6 -4.34 -16.08 -33.72
CA ILE A 6 -5.21 -14.91 -33.65
C ILE A 6 -4.58 -13.98 -32.62
N GLY A 7 -3.89 -12.93 -33.09
CA GLY A 7 -3.48 -11.82 -32.24
C GLY A 7 -4.68 -10.90 -32.00
N ILE A 8 -5.10 -10.73 -30.75
CA ILE A 8 -6.01 -9.65 -30.35
C ILE A 8 -5.14 -8.50 -29.86
N ASP A 9 -5.31 -7.33 -30.46
CA ASP A 9 -4.68 -6.09 -30.01
C ASP A 9 -5.32 -5.67 -28.67
N ILE A 10 -4.52 -5.70 -27.61
CA ILE A 10 -4.94 -5.39 -26.23
C ILE A 10 -4.81 -3.88 -25.95
N ASP A 11 -4.27 -3.09 -26.89
CA ASP A 11 -4.18 -1.64 -26.77
C ASP A 11 -5.29 -0.95 -27.59
N PRO A 12 -6.51 -0.73 -27.05
CA PRO A 12 -7.55 0.03 -27.73
C PRO A 12 -7.25 1.53 -27.80
N ILE A 13 -6.08 1.97 -27.29
CA ILE A 13 -5.65 3.37 -27.23
C ILE A 13 -5.78 4.05 -28.60
N PRO A 14 -5.33 3.47 -29.73
CA PRO A 14 -5.43 4.12 -31.04
C PRO A 14 -6.88 4.30 -31.49
N VAL A 15 -7.76 3.32 -31.21
CA VAL A 15 -9.18 3.38 -31.59
C VAL A 15 -9.93 4.41 -30.75
N LEU A 16 -9.65 4.47 -29.44
CA LEU A 16 -10.23 5.47 -28.55
C LEU A 16 -9.73 6.88 -28.86
N GLN A 17 -8.43 7.05 -29.16
CA GLN A 17 -7.85 8.33 -29.57
C GLN A 17 -8.38 8.81 -30.92
N ALA A 18 -8.55 7.92 -31.90
CA ALA A 18 -9.15 8.25 -33.19
C ALA A 18 -10.62 8.69 -33.03
N LYS A 19 -11.42 7.94 -32.26
CA LYS A 19 -12.82 8.32 -31.95
C LYS A 19 -12.92 9.62 -31.17
N ALA A 20 -12.04 9.85 -30.19
CA ALA A 20 -12.02 11.08 -29.39
C ALA A 20 -11.59 12.31 -30.21
N SER A 21 -10.73 12.12 -31.22
CA SER A 21 -10.31 13.18 -32.15
C SER A 21 -11.42 13.55 -33.15
N LEU A 22 -12.27 12.58 -33.53
CA LEU A 22 -13.39 12.78 -34.44
C LEU A 22 -14.67 13.27 -33.75
N THR A 23 -14.78 13.09 -32.43
CA THR A 23 -15.90 13.61 -31.64
C THR A 23 -15.72 15.10 -31.35
N GLN A 24 -16.51 15.97 -32.00
CA GLN A 24 -16.57 17.40 -31.64
C GLN A 24 -17.28 17.57 -30.31
N SER A 25 -16.53 17.66 -29.21
CA SER A 25 -17.05 18.08 -27.91
C SER A 25 -16.31 19.34 -27.46
N SER A 26 -17.04 20.35 -26.98
CA SER A 26 -16.44 21.59 -26.51
C SER A 26 -15.44 21.35 -25.37
N LEU A 27 -14.41 22.20 -25.29
CA LEU A 27 -13.46 22.16 -24.17
C LEU A 27 -14.16 22.30 -22.81
N LYS A 28 -15.21 23.12 -22.75
CA LYS A 28 -16.05 23.28 -21.55
C LYS A 28 -16.67 21.96 -21.14
N HIS A 29 -17.31 21.25 -22.07
CA HIS A 29 -17.91 19.94 -21.80
C HIS A 29 -16.87 18.92 -21.30
N LYS A 30 -15.68 18.87 -21.90
CA LYS A 30 -14.59 17.99 -21.43
C LYS A 30 -14.16 18.32 -20.00
N LYS A 31 -14.01 19.61 -19.66
CA LYS A 31 -13.67 20.06 -18.30
C LYS A 31 -14.75 19.71 -17.29
N ASP A 32 -16.01 19.86 -17.66
CA ASP A 32 -17.16 19.57 -16.79
C ASP A 32 -17.23 18.07 -16.48
N ILE A 33 -17.13 17.22 -17.50
CA ILE A 33 -17.12 15.76 -17.33
C ILE A 33 -15.89 15.29 -16.53
N PHE A 34 -14.71 15.84 -16.81
CA PHE A 34 -13.50 15.53 -16.06
C PHE A 34 -13.65 15.89 -14.58
N SER A 35 -14.14 17.10 -14.27
CA SER A 35 -14.32 17.56 -12.90
C SER A 35 -15.35 16.71 -12.15
N TRP A 36 -16.45 16.35 -12.81
CA TRP A 36 -17.44 15.43 -12.26
C TRP A 36 -16.85 14.05 -11.98
N PHE A 37 -16.12 13.47 -12.94
CA PHE A 37 -15.50 12.15 -12.79
C PHE A 37 -14.50 12.13 -11.64
N PHE A 38 -13.61 13.13 -11.57
CA PHE A 38 -12.63 13.23 -10.49
C PHE A 38 -13.28 13.43 -9.14
N LYS A 39 -14.34 14.24 -9.05
CA LYS A 39 -15.11 14.40 -7.82
C LYS A 39 -15.75 13.08 -7.39
N ALA A 40 -16.44 12.40 -8.29
CA ALA A 40 -17.08 11.11 -7.99
C ALA A 40 -16.06 10.03 -7.58
N LEU A 41 -14.90 10.00 -8.25
CA LEU A 41 -13.80 9.09 -7.92
C LEU A 41 -13.24 9.41 -6.53
N LYS A 42 -12.98 10.69 -6.23
CA LYS A 42 -12.50 11.14 -4.93
C LYS A 42 -13.51 10.81 -3.83
N ASP A 43 -14.78 11.12 -4.02
CA ASP A 43 -15.82 10.87 -3.02
C ASP A 43 -15.94 9.36 -2.71
N LYS A 44 -15.69 8.49 -3.71
CA LYS A 44 -15.71 7.04 -3.54
C LYS A 44 -14.44 6.47 -2.89
N LEU A 45 -13.26 6.98 -3.27
CA LEU A 45 -11.97 6.42 -2.82
C LEU A 45 -11.44 7.09 -1.55
N ALA A 46 -11.66 8.39 -1.34
CA ALA A 46 -11.09 9.14 -0.22
C ALA A 46 -11.31 8.47 1.15
N PRO A 47 -12.47 7.87 1.47
CA PRO A 47 -12.66 7.17 2.74
C PRO A 47 -11.65 6.03 2.99
N LEU A 48 -11.11 5.41 1.93
CA LEU A 48 -10.13 4.32 1.99
C LEU A 48 -8.68 4.80 2.17
N TYR A 49 -8.45 6.11 2.16
CA TYR A 49 -7.14 6.74 2.29
C TYR A 49 -7.11 7.75 3.44
N LYS A 50 -7.83 7.45 4.53
CA LYS A 50 -7.88 8.29 5.74
C LYS A 50 -7.03 7.71 6.86
N THR A 51 -6.40 8.59 7.61
CA THR A 51 -5.64 8.34 8.84
C THR A 51 -5.84 9.52 9.79
N PHE A 52 -5.35 9.42 11.01
CA PHE A 52 -5.26 10.55 11.95
C PHE A 52 -3.84 11.08 12.06
N CYS A 53 -3.72 12.41 12.19
CA CYS A 53 -2.44 13.06 12.48
C CYS A 53 -1.98 12.72 13.90
N PRO A 54 -0.74 12.25 14.12
CA PRO A 54 -0.26 11.87 15.45
C PRO A 54 -0.05 13.08 16.39
N ILE A 55 -0.11 14.32 15.88
CA ILE A 55 0.12 15.55 16.65
C ILE A 55 -1.20 16.17 17.13
N CYS A 56 -2.15 16.39 16.21
CA CYS A 56 -3.43 17.02 16.55
C CYS A 56 -4.65 16.08 16.51
N ASN A 57 -4.47 14.82 16.12
CA ASN A 57 -5.52 13.82 16.00
C ASN A 57 -6.68 14.20 15.06
N LEU A 58 -6.45 15.15 14.14
CA LEU A 58 -7.39 15.47 13.07
C LEU A 58 -7.27 14.45 11.94
N GLU A 59 -8.39 14.20 11.25
CA GLU A 59 -8.42 13.38 10.03
C GLU A 59 -7.44 13.96 8.99
N SER A 60 -6.69 13.08 8.35
CA SER A 60 -5.63 13.40 7.40
C SER A 60 -5.61 12.36 6.27
N GLU A 61 -5.05 12.74 5.13
CA GLU A 61 -4.96 11.85 3.97
C GLU A 61 -3.70 10.98 4.05
N ILE A 62 -3.85 9.69 3.80
CA ILE A 62 -2.74 8.76 3.57
C ILE A 62 -2.15 9.06 2.20
N GLN A 63 -0.86 9.40 2.16
CA GLN A 63 -0.13 9.54 0.91
C GLN A 63 0.34 8.17 0.40
N PHE A 64 0.92 7.36 1.29
CA PHE A 64 1.30 5.98 1.03
C PHE A 64 1.55 5.21 2.33
N THR A 65 1.56 3.88 2.20
CA THR A 65 1.87 2.95 3.31
C THR A 65 3.11 2.16 2.95
N LEU A 66 4.06 2.07 3.89
CA LEU A 66 5.22 1.19 3.74
C LEU A 66 4.87 -0.19 4.31
N TYR A 67 5.06 -1.21 3.48
CA TYR A 67 4.81 -2.60 3.83
C TYR A 67 6.13 -3.36 3.98
N GLY A 68 6.17 -4.25 4.97
CA GLY A 68 7.27 -5.20 5.13
C GLY A 68 6.84 -6.60 4.65
N PRO A 69 7.61 -7.28 3.77
CA PRO A 69 7.36 -8.69 3.46
C PRO A 69 7.61 -9.58 4.68
N ARG A 70 6.67 -10.48 4.93
CA ARG A 70 6.77 -11.54 5.93
C ARG A 70 7.65 -12.66 5.37
N LYS A 71 8.61 -13.10 6.17
CA LYS A 71 9.42 -14.29 5.90
C LYS A 71 9.42 -15.21 7.09
N ARG A 72 9.70 -16.48 6.87
CA ARG A 72 9.72 -17.50 7.92
C ARG A 72 11.03 -18.28 7.88
N CYS A 73 11.57 -18.58 9.05
CA CYS A 73 12.59 -19.61 9.24
C CYS A 73 11.98 -20.79 10.01
N SER A 74 12.79 -21.80 10.33
CA SER A 74 12.34 -23.00 11.07
C SER A 74 11.77 -22.71 12.47
N CYS A 75 12.10 -21.57 13.09
CA CYS A 75 11.70 -21.29 14.47
C CYS A 75 10.73 -20.11 14.64
N ARG A 76 10.57 -19.23 13.65
CA ARG A 76 9.69 -18.05 13.76
C ARG A 76 9.43 -17.36 12.42
N GLU A 77 8.46 -16.47 12.43
CA GLU A 77 8.25 -15.45 11.40
C GLU A 77 9.04 -14.17 11.73
N VAL A 78 9.42 -13.43 10.70
CA VAL A 78 10.06 -12.10 10.76
C VAL A 78 9.52 -11.20 9.66
N ILE A 79 9.69 -9.89 9.79
CA ILE A 79 9.33 -8.92 8.75
C ILE A 79 10.61 -8.29 8.21
N PHE A 80 10.79 -8.30 6.90
CA PHE A 80 11.96 -7.70 6.27
C PHE A 80 11.73 -6.23 5.96
N VAL A 81 12.76 -5.41 6.15
CA VAL A 81 12.80 -4.00 5.75
C VAL A 81 14.14 -3.67 5.12
N ASP A 82 14.15 -2.75 4.15
CA ASP A 82 15.38 -2.35 3.47
C ASP A 82 16.24 -1.44 4.35
N SER A 83 15.62 -0.63 5.20
CA SER A 83 16.27 0.32 6.11
C SER A 83 15.38 0.57 7.33
N LEU A 84 15.99 0.86 8.49
CA LEU A 84 15.28 1.39 9.67
C LEU A 84 15.15 2.92 9.63
N LEU A 85 15.98 3.59 8.83
CA LEU A 85 15.85 5.01 8.52
C LEU A 85 14.79 5.19 7.41
N LEU A 86 13.67 5.82 7.75
CA LEU A 86 12.53 6.04 6.86
C LEU A 86 12.69 7.33 6.06
N ARG A 87 13.26 8.38 6.68
CA ARG A 87 13.51 9.67 6.04
C ARG A 87 14.69 10.35 6.71
N GLN A 88 15.64 10.80 5.90
CA GLN A 88 16.65 11.75 6.33
C GLN A 88 16.11 13.17 6.20
N ALA A 89 16.24 14.00 7.22
CA ALA A 89 15.82 15.39 7.17
C ALA A 89 16.84 16.31 7.86
N ASN A 90 16.82 17.59 7.49
CA ASN A 90 17.80 18.58 7.95
C ASN A 90 17.83 18.76 9.48
N HIS A 91 16.71 18.47 10.16
CA HIS A 91 16.59 18.65 11.61
C HIS A 91 16.57 17.31 12.36
N HIS A 92 15.70 16.38 11.96
CA HIS A 92 15.60 15.08 12.62
C HIS A 92 15.30 13.96 11.61
N ASP A 93 16.10 12.90 11.71
CA ASP A 93 15.84 11.66 11.00
C ASP A 93 14.60 10.96 11.58
N VAL A 94 13.81 10.38 10.68
CA VAL A 94 12.64 9.56 11.03
C VAL A 94 13.04 8.10 10.91
N ASN A 95 12.86 7.36 11.99
CA ASN A 95 13.27 5.95 12.10
C ASN A 95 12.09 5.06 12.51
N ILE A 96 12.17 3.77 12.20
CA ILE A 96 11.32 2.72 12.75
C ILE A 96 12.15 1.81 13.67
N CYS A 97 11.62 1.53 14.85
CA CYS A 97 12.28 0.61 15.77
C CYS A 97 12.13 -0.84 15.31
N SER A 98 13.24 -1.57 15.21
CA SER A 98 13.25 -3.00 14.84
C SER A 98 12.58 -3.93 15.86
N THR A 99 12.44 -3.47 17.10
CA THR A 99 11.94 -4.27 18.22
C THR A 99 10.45 -4.06 18.47
N CYS A 100 9.97 -2.81 18.46
CA CYS A 100 8.59 -2.46 18.83
C CYS A 100 7.74 -1.93 17.67
N HIS A 101 8.37 -1.65 16.51
CA HIS A 101 7.77 -1.07 15.31
C HIS A 101 7.29 0.38 15.47
N GLU A 102 7.57 1.02 16.60
CA GLU A 102 7.27 2.44 16.79
C GLU A 102 8.12 3.30 15.86
N VAL A 103 7.48 4.25 15.19
CA VAL A 103 8.13 5.32 14.43
C VAL A 103 8.51 6.42 15.41
N TYR A 104 9.76 6.88 15.33
CA TYR A 104 10.28 7.91 16.22
C TYR A 104 11.21 8.88 15.48
N THR A 105 11.34 10.08 16.04
CA THR A 105 12.28 11.10 15.60
C THR A 105 13.41 11.25 16.61
N GLY A 106 14.63 11.47 16.12
CA GLY A 106 15.81 11.67 16.98
C GLY A 106 16.73 10.43 17.10
N LYS A 107 17.72 10.53 17.99
CA LYS A 107 18.84 9.56 18.07
C LYS A 107 18.56 8.34 18.93
N THR A 108 17.67 8.45 19.91
CA THR A 108 17.40 7.39 20.89
C THR A 108 15.92 7.06 20.92
N HIS A 109 15.63 5.78 21.13
CA HIS A 109 14.29 5.25 21.26
C HIS A 109 14.26 4.25 22.41
N SER A 110 13.24 4.37 23.27
CA SER A 110 13.02 3.46 24.40
C SER A 110 11.75 2.67 24.16
N CYS A 111 11.89 1.38 23.86
CA CYS A 111 10.76 0.51 23.60
C CYS A 111 9.92 0.31 24.87
N ARG A 112 8.62 0.59 24.80
CA ARG A 112 7.67 0.28 25.88
C ARG A 112 7.14 -1.16 25.82
N LYS A 113 7.12 -1.74 24.62
CA LYS A 113 6.70 -3.13 24.37
C LYS A 113 7.58 -3.75 23.29
N GLN A 114 7.66 -5.07 23.27
CA GLN A 114 8.25 -5.80 22.16
C GLN A 114 7.16 -6.24 21.19
N ALA A 115 7.41 -6.06 19.88
CA ALA A 115 6.55 -6.62 18.86
C ALA A 115 6.75 -8.14 18.77
N ASN A 116 5.69 -8.87 18.46
CA ASN A 116 5.72 -10.33 18.36
C ASN A 116 6.62 -10.82 17.21
N THR A 117 6.73 -10.03 16.15
CA THR A 117 7.46 -10.36 14.93
C THR A 117 8.52 -9.30 14.70
N PRO A 118 9.83 -9.58 14.86
CA PRO A 118 10.86 -8.56 14.77
C PRO A 118 11.09 -8.08 13.32
N LEU A 119 11.57 -6.85 13.16
CA LEU A 119 12.07 -6.37 11.87
C LEU A 119 13.51 -6.83 11.64
N ILE A 120 13.78 -7.32 10.43
CA ILE A 120 15.09 -7.78 10.00
C ILE A 120 15.51 -6.98 8.76
N LEU A 121 16.76 -6.51 8.76
CA LEU A 121 17.32 -5.78 7.62
C LEU A 121 17.54 -6.72 6.43
N LYS A 122 17.22 -6.21 5.24
CA LYS A 122 17.55 -6.85 3.97
C LYS A 122 19.04 -7.17 3.90
N GLY A 123 19.35 -8.35 3.39
CA GLY A 123 20.72 -8.90 3.37
C GLY A 123 21.00 -9.87 4.52
N THR A 124 20.20 -9.87 5.59
CA THR A 124 20.29 -10.89 6.64
C THR A 124 19.85 -12.24 6.08
N ARG A 125 20.77 -13.21 6.00
CA ARG A 125 20.52 -14.51 5.37
C ARG A 125 19.98 -15.56 6.33
N CYS A 126 20.48 -15.58 7.57
CA CYS A 126 20.20 -16.63 8.54
C CYS A 126 19.62 -16.05 9.83
N CYS A 127 18.76 -16.82 10.50
CA CYS A 127 18.21 -16.46 11.79
C CYS A 127 19.26 -16.61 12.90
N GLU A 128 19.38 -15.60 13.76
CA GLU A 128 20.30 -15.59 14.90
C GLU A 128 19.92 -16.61 15.99
N LYS A 129 18.69 -17.13 15.99
CA LYS A 129 18.20 -18.11 16.98
C LYS A 129 18.39 -19.56 16.56
N CYS A 130 18.09 -19.90 15.31
CA CYS A 130 18.12 -21.29 14.83
C CYS A 130 19.13 -21.55 13.70
N GLY A 131 19.84 -20.53 13.22
CA GLY A 131 20.81 -20.63 12.13
C GLY A 131 20.22 -20.91 10.74
N SER A 132 18.92 -21.21 10.64
CA SER A 132 18.26 -21.51 9.37
C SER A 132 18.05 -20.25 8.52
N GLY A 133 18.06 -20.41 7.20
CA GLY A 133 17.75 -19.33 6.26
C GLY A 133 16.30 -18.85 6.35
N PHE A 134 16.06 -17.59 5.99
CA PHE A 134 14.71 -17.04 5.85
C PHE A 134 14.15 -17.36 4.47
N ALA A 135 12.95 -17.93 4.42
CA ALA A 135 12.22 -18.25 3.21
C ALA A 135 10.94 -17.40 3.09
N ASP A 136 10.50 -17.17 1.85
CA ASP A 136 9.24 -16.49 1.57
C ASP A 136 8.04 -17.37 1.94
N ILE A 137 6.95 -16.75 2.39
CA ILE A 137 5.70 -17.44 2.77
C ILE A 137 4.83 -17.59 1.51
N LEU A 138 5.10 -18.63 0.72
CA LEU A 138 4.42 -18.85 -0.57
C LEU A 138 3.05 -19.53 -0.44
N ASP A 139 2.76 -20.10 0.72
CA ASP A 139 1.50 -20.75 1.09
C ASP A 139 0.35 -19.76 1.39
N GLU A 140 0.67 -18.48 1.60
CA GLU A 140 -0.34 -17.42 1.79
C GLU A 140 -0.64 -16.68 0.46
N PRO A 141 -1.85 -16.14 0.26
CA PRO A 141 -2.14 -15.20 -0.83
C PRO A 141 -1.22 -13.98 -0.81
N PHE A 142 -0.88 -13.44 -1.99
CA PHE A 142 0.06 -12.31 -2.12
C PHE A 142 -0.24 -11.15 -1.14
N SER A 143 -1.50 -10.73 -1.01
CA SER A 143 -1.90 -9.63 -0.11
C SER A 143 -1.68 -9.91 1.38
N LYS A 144 -1.58 -11.18 1.80
CA LYS A 144 -1.30 -11.57 3.19
C LYS A 144 0.18 -11.79 3.47
N ARG A 145 1.04 -11.74 2.46
CA ARG A 145 2.50 -11.88 2.60
C ARG A 145 3.17 -10.60 3.07
N TYR A 146 2.43 -9.50 3.16
CA TYR A 146 2.94 -8.18 3.52
C TYR A 146 2.14 -7.62 4.69
N ILE A 147 2.82 -6.92 5.59
CA ILE A 147 2.21 -6.25 6.74
C ILE A 147 2.46 -4.76 6.62
N PRO A 148 1.44 -3.90 6.78
CA PRO A 148 1.65 -2.45 6.83
C PRO A 148 2.41 -2.10 8.11
N LEU A 149 3.51 -1.37 7.95
CA LEU A 149 4.37 -0.97 9.07
C LEU A 149 4.24 0.53 9.37
N VAL A 150 4.25 1.35 8.33
CA VAL A 150 4.29 2.81 8.46
C VAL A 150 3.25 3.45 7.56
N ILE A 151 2.50 4.39 8.12
CA ILE A 151 1.63 5.30 7.38
C ILE A 151 2.37 6.61 7.18
N VAL A 152 2.44 7.07 5.93
CA VAL A 152 2.87 8.42 5.59
C VAL A 152 1.63 9.20 5.18
N GLY A 153 1.35 10.26 5.92
CA GLY A 153 0.16 11.08 5.74
C GLY A 153 0.48 12.57 5.67
N SER A 154 -0.52 13.35 5.27
CA SER A 154 -0.44 14.82 5.20
C SER A 154 -1.54 15.47 6.01
N CYS A 155 -1.13 16.25 7.02
CA CYS A 155 -2.02 17.08 7.84
C CYS A 155 -1.98 18.53 7.33
N THR A 156 -3.12 19.21 7.31
CA THR A 156 -3.19 20.64 6.91
C THR A 156 -2.42 21.55 7.87
N GLU A 157 -2.38 21.19 9.16
CA GLU A 157 -1.77 22.01 10.20
C GLU A 157 -0.28 21.70 10.39
N HIS A 158 0.12 20.43 10.25
CA HIS A 158 1.47 19.95 10.59
C HIS A 158 2.28 19.45 9.40
N GLY A 159 1.70 19.44 8.20
CA GLY A 159 2.32 18.92 6.98
C GLY A 159 2.47 17.39 6.99
N THR A 160 3.51 16.90 6.30
CA THR A 160 3.79 15.47 6.17
C THR A 160 4.26 14.85 7.48
N PHE A 161 3.67 13.71 7.85
CA PHE A 161 4.06 12.95 9.03
C PHE A 161 4.26 11.46 8.71
N PHE A 162 4.95 10.78 9.61
CA PHE A 162 5.15 9.34 9.61
C PHE A 162 4.67 8.80 10.95
N LYS A 163 3.86 7.74 10.92
CA LYS A 163 3.46 7.01 12.12
C LYS A 163 3.47 5.51 11.88
N SER A 164 3.58 4.73 12.95
CA SER A 164 3.31 3.29 12.89
C SER A 164 1.86 3.06 12.50
N ALA A 165 1.61 2.02 11.69
CA ALA A 165 0.23 1.62 11.38
C ALA A 165 -0.49 1.18 12.66
N ASP A 166 -1.63 1.82 12.95
CA ASP A 166 -2.47 1.52 14.11
C ASP A 166 -3.75 0.77 13.71
N ASN A 167 -4.61 0.49 14.70
CA ASN A 167 -5.82 -0.30 14.48
C ASN A 167 -6.81 0.39 13.53
N ASP A 168 -6.88 1.72 13.55
CA ASP A 168 -7.79 2.46 12.68
C ASP A 168 -7.28 2.39 11.23
N ASP A 169 -5.97 2.53 11.02
CA ASP A 169 -5.36 2.34 9.70
C ASP A 169 -5.57 0.92 9.16
N LEU A 170 -5.38 -0.08 10.03
CA LEU A 170 -5.59 -1.50 9.69
C LEU A 170 -7.05 -1.79 9.32
N ALA A 171 -8.00 -1.15 10.00
CA ALA A 171 -9.43 -1.27 9.69
C ALA A 171 -9.74 -0.70 8.29
N VAL A 172 -9.19 0.47 7.96
CA VAL A 172 -9.33 1.10 6.63
C VAL A 172 -8.72 0.22 5.53
N ILE A 173 -7.51 -0.32 5.74
CA ILE A 173 -6.87 -1.24 4.79
C ILE A 173 -7.70 -2.51 4.60
N THR A 174 -8.25 -3.07 5.69
CA THR A 174 -9.11 -4.26 5.64
C THR A 174 -10.41 -3.98 4.86
N GLN A 175 -11.00 -2.80 5.05
CA GLN A 175 -12.17 -2.36 4.30
C GLN A 175 -11.85 -2.22 2.80
N ALA A 176 -10.70 -1.66 2.43
CA ALA A 176 -10.29 -1.54 1.03
C ALA A 176 -10.11 -2.93 0.36
N LEU A 177 -9.52 -3.89 1.09
CA LEU A 177 -9.34 -5.25 0.63
C LEU A 177 -10.67 -6.00 0.46
N SER A 178 -11.67 -5.76 1.32
CA SER A 178 -12.98 -6.41 1.21
C SER A 178 -13.77 -5.91 -0.02
N GLN A 179 -13.70 -4.61 -0.33
CA GLN A 179 -14.32 -4.03 -1.52
C GLN A 179 -13.71 -4.59 -2.81
N THR A 180 -12.41 -4.85 -2.82
CA THR A 180 -11.71 -5.44 -3.98
C THR A 180 -12.20 -6.87 -4.26
N LYS A 181 -12.44 -7.68 -3.22
CA LYS A 181 -12.99 -9.04 -3.37
C LYS A 181 -14.40 -9.03 -3.98
N HIS A 182 -15.22 -8.04 -3.67
CA HIS A 182 -16.56 -7.91 -4.24
C HIS A 182 -16.51 -7.60 -5.75
N ILE A 183 -15.52 -6.83 -6.20
CA ILE A 183 -15.32 -6.51 -7.62
C ILE A 183 -14.76 -7.72 -8.38
N LEU A 184 -13.80 -8.45 -7.81
CA LEU A 184 -13.20 -9.64 -8.43
C LEU A 184 -14.14 -10.86 -8.39
N GLY A 185 -15.00 -10.98 -7.38
CA GLY A 185 -16.03 -12.02 -7.31
C GLY A 185 -17.11 -11.89 -8.40
N TRP A 186 -17.38 -10.66 -8.85
CA TRP A 186 -18.32 -10.39 -9.95
C TRP A 186 -17.73 -10.77 -11.33
N SER A 187 -16.40 -10.79 -11.46
CA SER A 187 -15.70 -11.17 -12.70
C SER A 187 -15.81 -12.67 -13.02
N LEU A 188 -15.87 -13.53 -11.99
CA LEU A 188 -15.95 -14.99 -12.17
C LEU A 188 -17.37 -15.53 -12.39
N GLN A 189 -18.42 -14.76 -12.10
CA GLN A 189 -19.80 -15.18 -12.34
C GLN A 189 -20.35 -14.73 -13.70
N ASN A 190 -19.77 -13.70 -14.32
CA ASN A 190 -20.22 -13.18 -15.63
C ASN A 190 -19.45 -13.74 -16.84
N SER A 191 -18.58 -14.74 -16.63
CA SER A 191 -17.82 -15.41 -17.70
C SER A 191 -18.33 -16.83 -18.01
N ALA A 192 -19.45 -17.26 -17.41
CA ALA A 192 -20.09 -18.56 -17.65
C ALA A 192 -21.43 -18.44 -18.42
N GLY A 193 -21.65 -17.34 -19.14
CA GLY A 193 -22.89 -17.11 -19.87
C GLY A 193 -22.67 -16.29 -21.12
N GLN A 194 -22.00 -16.88 -22.12
CA GLN A 194 -22.17 -16.63 -23.56
C GLN A 194 -21.80 -17.89 -24.32
#